data_AF-A0A850E0M4-F1
#
_entry.id   AF-A0A850E0M4-F1
#
_cell.length_a   1.000
_cell.length_b   1.000
_cell.length_c   1.000
_cell.angle_alpha   90.00
_cell.angle_beta   90.00
_cell.angle_gamma   90.00
#
_symmetry.space_group_name_H-M   'P 1'
#
loop_
_entity.id
_entity.type
_entity.pdbx_description
1 polymer ?
#
loop_
_entity_poly.entity_id
_entity_poly.type
_entity_poly.pdbx_seq_one_letter_code
_entity_poly.pdbx_strand_id
1 'polypeptide(L)'
;MVTRIRTAAGTSVALALGAFVSVGLTGCTQPDDAVQGVARAACEQRMGPAIVAWWRDQYDETPWKVVDTRGSGVQEASDSSSTATVLDVSGTSSVQRDEVGQRTAVRWSCAARYSSADPQTVTATVEEITLR
;
A
#
# COMPACT_ATOMS: atom_id res chain seq x y z
N MET A 1 20.00 33.94 -10.18
CA MET A 1 20.08 33.45 -11.58
C MET A 1 18.98 32.41 -11.74
N VAL A 2 17.92 32.77 -12.46
CA VAL A 2 16.70 31.95 -12.65
C VAL A 2 16.91 31.08 -13.88
N THR A 3 16.75 29.76 -13.76
CA THR A 3 16.82 28.85 -14.90
C THR A 3 15.45 28.24 -15.17
N ARG A 4 14.97 28.52 -16.39
CA ARG A 4 13.61 28.32 -16.91
C ARG A 4 13.24 26.86 -17.13
N ILE A 5 11.96 26.58 -16.90
CA ILE A 5 11.21 25.40 -17.35
C ILE A 5 11.15 25.39 -18.89
N ARG A 6 11.35 24.23 -19.51
CA ARG A 6 11.03 23.99 -20.93
C ARG A 6 10.00 22.87 -21.03
N THR A 7 8.83 23.25 -21.55
CA THR A 7 7.76 22.38 -22.04
C THR A 7 8.04 21.99 -23.50
N ALA A 8 7.79 20.74 -23.88
CA ALA A 8 7.55 20.30 -25.27
C ALA A 8 6.58 19.10 -25.18
N ALA A 9 5.31 19.26 -25.60
CA ALA A 9 4.79 18.83 -26.90
C ALA A 9 5.14 17.35 -27.18
N GLY A 10 4.22 16.39 -27.23
CA GLY A 10 2.92 16.41 -27.89
C GLY A 10 2.97 15.36 -29.00
N THR A 11 2.47 14.16 -28.74
CA THR A 11 2.33 13.09 -29.74
C THR A 11 0.94 12.47 -29.62
N SER A 12 0.03 12.97 -30.45
CA SER A 12 -1.26 12.38 -30.73
C SER A 12 -1.07 11.09 -31.51
N VAL A 13 -1.53 9.96 -30.99
CA VAL A 13 -1.72 8.73 -31.78
C VAL A 13 -3.21 8.50 -31.90
N ALA A 14 -3.75 8.91 -33.04
CA ALA A 14 -5.09 8.57 -33.47
C ALA A 14 -5.06 7.16 -34.08
N LEU A 15 -5.71 6.20 -33.43
CA LEU A 15 -6.07 4.91 -34.04
C LEU A 15 -7.57 4.91 -34.29
N ALA A 16 -7.94 5.28 -35.52
CA ALA A 16 -9.24 4.95 -36.09
C ALA A 16 -9.09 3.61 -36.82
N LEU A 17 -9.97 2.64 -36.51
CA LEU A 17 -10.52 1.62 -37.42
C LEU A 17 -11.29 0.57 -36.59
N GLY A 18 -12.52 0.26 -37.02
CA GLY A 18 -13.06 -1.10 -36.85
C GLY A 18 -14.35 -1.24 -36.04
N ALA A 19 -15.47 -1.11 -36.75
CA ALA A 19 -16.77 -1.77 -36.60
C ALA A 19 -16.99 -2.83 -35.48
N PHE A 20 -18.14 -2.66 -34.82
CA PHE A 20 -19.10 -3.69 -34.33
C PHE A 20 -18.56 -4.90 -33.56
N VAL A 21 -18.81 -4.94 -32.25
CA VAL A 21 -19.65 -5.98 -31.61
C VAL A 21 -20.27 -5.35 -30.35
N SER A 22 -21.59 -5.36 -30.25
CA SER A 22 -22.29 -5.24 -28.98
C SER A 22 -21.92 -6.42 -28.08
N VAL A 23 -20.84 -6.28 -27.32
CA VAL A 23 -20.50 -7.18 -26.22
C VAL A 23 -21.24 -6.64 -25.01
N GLY A 24 -22.13 -7.48 -24.49
CA GLY A 24 -23.00 -7.16 -23.38
C GLY A 24 -22.22 -6.68 -22.15
N LEU A 25 -22.99 -6.19 -21.20
CA LEU A 25 -22.60 -5.95 -19.81
C LEU A 25 -21.90 -7.20 -19.23
N THR A 26 -20.63 -7.43 -19.55
CA THR A 26 -19.75 -8.27 -18.75
C THR A 26 -19.43 -7.43 -17.55
N GLY A 27 -20.21 -7.65 -16.49
CA GLY A 27 -19.94 -7.12 -15.16
C GLY A 27 -18.45 -7.24 -14.88
N CYS A 28 -17.79 -6.10 -14.76
CA CYS A 28 -16.39 -6.01 -14.41
C CYS A 28 -16.24 -6.44 -12.95
N THR A 29 -16.18 -7.73 -12.68
CA THR A 29 -15.82 -8.29 -11.36
C THR A 29 -14.30 -8.46 -11.23
N GLN A 30 -13.53 -7.46 -11.69
CA GLN A 30 -12.08 -7.40 -11.53
C GLN A 30 -11.53 -6.21 -10.67
N PRO A 31 -12.33 -5.37 -9.97
CA PRO A 31 -11.77 -4.28 -9.17
C PRO A 31 -11.19 -4.75 -7.82
N ASP A 32 -11.61 -5.90 -7.28
CA ASP A 32 -11.21 -6.32 -5.92
C ASP A 32 -9.70 -6.57 -5.78
N ASP A 33 -9.08 -7.29 -6.73
CA ASP A 33 -7.64 -7.59 -6.66
C ASP A 33 -6.76 -6.34 -6.78
N ALA A 34 -7.17 -5.39 -7.63
CA ALA A 34 -6.43 -4.14 -7.81
C ALA A 34 -6.50 -3.27 -6.55
N VAL A 35 -7.69 -3.15 -5.95
CA VAL A 35 -7.90 -2.40 -4.71
C VAL A 35 -7.15 -3.03 -3.54
N GLN A 36 -7.22 -4.35 -3.39
CA GLN A 36 -6.45 -5.07 -2.36
C GLN A 36 -4.94 -4.88 -2.56
N GLY A 37 -4.45 -4.87 -3.79
CA GLY A 37 -3.06 -4.57 -4.12
C GLY A 37 -2.62 -3.17 -3.71
N VAL A 38 -3.45 -2.14 -3.98
CA VAL A 38 -3.18 -0.76 -3.56
C VAL A 38 -3.19 -0.62 -2.04
N ALA A 39 -4.18 -1.21 -1.36
CA ALA A 39 -4.26 -1.21 0.10
C ALA A 39 -3.02 -1.87 0.74
N ARG A 40 -2.60 -3.03 0.22
CA ARG A 40 -1.38 -3.69 0.66
C ARG A 40 -0.15 -2.81 0.46
N ALA A 41 0.02 -2.24 -0.73
CA ALA A 41 1.17 -1.39 -1.03
C ALA A 41 1.21 -0.13 -0.16
N ALA A 42 0.06 0.48 0.15
CA ALA A 42 -0.03 1.63 1.04
C ALA A 42 0.40 1.27 2.48
N CYS A 43 -0.06 0.11 2.98
CA CYS A 43 0.36 -0.39 4.28
C CYS A 43 1.87 -0.72 4.31
N GLU A 44 2.38 -1.47 3.33
CA GLU A 44 3.82 -1.82 3.25
C GLU A 44 4.73 -0.58 3.24
N GLN A 45 4.35 0.48 2.51
CA GLN A 45 5.07 1.75 2.50
C GLN A 45 5.07 2.43 3.88
N ARG A 46 3.96 2.34 4.61
CA ARG A 46 3.82 2.96 5.94
C ARG A 46 4.58 2.20 7.03
N MET A 47 4.70 0.87 6.88
CA MET A 47 5.24 -0.01 7.92
C MET A 47 6.73 0.19 8.21
N GLY A 48 7.56 0.46 7.20
CA GLY A 48 9.01 0.62 7.41
C GLY A 48 9.36 1.67 8.48
N PRO A 49 8.94 2.94 8.32
CA PRO A 49 9.15 3.98 9.33
C PRO A 49 8.45 3.68 10.67
N ALA A 50 7.27 3.05 10.63
CA ALA A 50 6.52 2.72 11.84
C ALA A 50 7.25 1.66 12.69
N ILE A 51 7.82 0.63 12.07
CA ILE A 51 8.61 -0.40 12.75
C ILE A 51 9.89 0.20 13.34
N VAL A 52 10.54 1.13 12.64
CA VAL A 52 11.72 1.83 13.19
C VAL A 52 11.35 2.61 14.45
N ALA A 53 10.24 3.37 14.42
CA ALA A 53 9.76 4.12 15.58
C ALA A 53 9.39 3.18 16.74
N TRP A 54 8.61 2.14 16.46
CA TRP A 54 8.22 1.13 17.44
C TRP A 54 9.44 0.42 18.06
N TRP A 55 10.44 0.04 17.26
CA TRP A 55 11.65 -0.63 17.76
C TRP A 55 12.42 0.27 18.73
N ARG A 56 12.56 1.55 18.39
CA ARG A 56 13.21 2.53 19.23
C ARG A 56 12.48 2.72 20.55
N ASP A 57 11.15 2.78 20.52
CA ASP A 57 10.35 2.93 21.73
C ASP A 57 10.41 1.68 22.64
N GLN A 58 10.59 0.49 22.05
CA GLN A 58 10.69 -0.78 22.80
C GLN A 58 12.10 -1.08 23.34
N TYR A 59 13.14 -0.73 22.59
CA TYR A 59 14.51 -1.18 22.85
C TYR A 59 15.52 -0.06 23.09
N ASP A 60 15.10 1.21 23.03
CA ASP A 60 15.94 2.39 23.18
C ASP A 60 17.13 2.45 22.20
N GLU A 61 16.96 1.87 21.01
CA GLU A 61 17.97 1.85 19.94
C GLU A 61 17.32 2.00 18.57
N THR A 62 18.08 2.49 17.58
CA THR A 62 17.62 2.52 16.19
C THR A 62 18.12 1.28 15.46
N PRO A 63 17.25 0.46 14.85
CA PRO A 63 17.71 -0.71 14.10
C PRO A 63 18.48 -0.27 12.85
N TRP A 64 19.47 -1.07 12.43
CA TRP A 64 20.19 -0.85 11.18
C TRP A 64 19.26 -0.73 9.96
N LYS A 65 18.30 -1.67 9.81
CA LYS A 65 17.27 -1.60 8.77
C LYS A 65 16.08 -2.50 9.03
N VAL A 66 14.96 -2.14 8.41
CA VAL A 66 13.78 -2.99 8.25
C VAL A 66 13.77 -3.50 6.81
N VAL A 67 13.65 -4.81 6.64
CA VAL A 67 13.63 -5.51 5.35
C VAL A 67 12.49 -6.51 5.30
N ASP A 68 12.25 -7.09 4.12
CA ASP A 68 11.25 -8.13 3.91
C ASP A 68 9.84 -7.76 4.39
N THR A 69 9.50 -6.46 4.36
CA THR A 69 8.15 -5.96 4.66
C THR A 69 7.20 -6.43 3.56
N ARG A 70 6.29 -7.34 3.92
CA ARG A 70 5.31 -7.93 3.00
C ARG A 70 3.99 -8.15 3.72
N GLY A 71 2.91 -7.68 3.10
CA GLY A 71 1.56 -8.03 3.48
C GLY A 71 1.25 -9.47 3.07
N SER A 72 0.54 -10.20 3.92
CA SER A 72 0.13 -11.59 3.71
C SER A 72 -1.38 -11.76 3.61
N GLY A 73 -2.18 -10.93 4.29
CA GLY A 73 -3.64 -10.98 4.26
C GLY A 73 -4.24 -9.61 4.00
N VAL A 74 -5.31 -9.57 3.20
CA VAL A 74 -6.18 -8.40 3.03
C VAL A 74 -7.60 -8.89 3.21
N GLN A 75 -8.37 -8.22 4.07
CA GLN A 75 -9.76 -8.55 4.33
C GLN A 75 -10.55 -7.25 4.50
N GLU A 76 -11.83 -7.26 4.13
CA GLU A 76 -12.69 -6.11 4.41
C GLU A 76 -13.00 -6.02 5.90
N ALA A 77 -12.76 -4.85 6.48
CA ALA A 77 -13.05 -4.59 7.88
C ALA A 77 -14.54 -4.35 8.07
N SER A 78 -15.05 -4.69 9.26
CA SER A 78 -16.45 -4.46 9.63
C SER A 78 -16.85 -2.97 9.66
N ASP A 79 -15.88 -2.07 9.74
CA ASP A 79 -16.07 -0.62 9.71
C ASP A 79 -16.28 -0.04 8.31
N SER A 80 -16.35 -0.91 7.30
CA SER A 80 -16.69 -0.52 5.92
C SER A 80 -18.14 -0.03 5.83
N SER A 81 -18.36 0.94 4.96
CA SER A 81 -19.65 1.57 4.73
C SER A 81 -19.85 1.86 3.24
N SER A 82 -21.06 2.28 2.85
CA SER A 82 -21.34 2.72 1.48
C SER A 82 -20.48 3.91 1.00
N THR A 83 -19.87 4.66 1.91
CA THR A 83 -19.09 5.88 1.60
C THR A 83 -17.58 5.69 1.69
N ALA A 84 -17.14 4.65 2.39
CA ALA A 84 -15.74 4.35 2.62
C ALA A 84 -15.56 2.86 2.85
N THR A 85 -14.63 2.26 2.14
CA THR A 85 -14.20 0.88 2.38
C THR A 85 -12.94 0.91 3.24
N VAL A 86 -12.87 -0.01 4.19
CA VAL A 86 -11.72 -0.22 5.07
C VAL A 86 -11.23 -1.64 4.87
N LEU A 87 -9.94 -1.78 4.59
CA LEU A 87 -9.29 -3.07 4.39
C LEU A 87 -8.23 -3.28 5.46
N ASP A 88 -8.36 -4.36 6.23
CA ASP A 88 -7.35 -4.79 7.19
C ASP A 88 -6.27 -5.58 6.47
N VAL A 89 -5.04 -5.09 6.57
CA VAL A 89 -3.85 -5.70 5.99
C VAL A 89 -2.97 -6.21 7.11
N SER A 90 -2.71 -7.51 7.12
CA SER A 90 -1.72 -8.12 8.01
C SER A 90 -0.46 -8.47 7.24
N GLY A 91 0.68 -8.45 7.90
CA GLY A 91 1.94 -8.79 7.28
C GLY A 91 3.06 -9.10 8.25
N THR A 92 4.24 -9.28 7.67
CA THR A 92 5.48 -9.54 8.38
C THR A 92 6.60 -8.66 7.83
N SER A 93 7.51 -8.30 8.71
CA SER A 93 8.77 -7.64 8.38
C SER A 93 9.90 -8.29 9.15
N SER A 94 11.12 -8.02 8.72
CA SER A 94 12.33 -8.43 9.42
C SER A 94 13.15 -7.21 9.80
N VAL A 95 13.53 -7.11 11.07
CA VAL A 95 14.39 -6.04 11.58
C VAL A 95 15.80 -6.59 11.72
N GLN A 96 16.78 -5.86 11.19
CA GLN A 96 18.20 -6.10 11.45
C GLN A 96 18.67 -5.02 12.43
N ARG A 97 19.17 -5.46 13.59
CA ARG A 97 19.71 -4.58 14.62
C ARG A 97 21.05 -3.98 14.18
N ASP A 98 21.91 -4.79 13.59
CA ASP A 98 23.22 -4.40 13.09
C ASP A 98 23.46 -4.92 11.65
N GLU A 99 24.59 -4.58 11.03
CA GLU A 99 24.88 -4.86 9.62
C GLU A 99 25.01 -6.37 9.30
N VAL A 100 25.50 -7.16 10.26
CA VAL A 100 25.75 -8.61 10.10
C VAL A 100 24.81 -9.46 10.96
N GLY A 101 23.93 -8.80 11.71
CA GLY A 101 23.13 -9.37 12.77
C GLY A 101 22.01 -10.26 12.28
N GLN A 102 21.46 -11.04 13.22
CA GLN A 102 20.29 -11.85 12.96
C GLN A 102 19.07 -10.97 12.64
N ARG A 103 18.22 -11.48 11.75
CA ARG A 103 16.94 -10.87 11.42
C ARG A 103 15.91 -11.27 12.47
N THR A 104 15.31 -10.29 13.12
CA THR A 104 14.17 -10.50 14.03
C THR A 104 12.88 -10.31 13.26
N ALA A 105 12.02 -11.33 13.25
CA ALA A 105 10.72 -11.24 12.60
C ALA A 105 9.74 -10.43 13.46
N VAL A 106 9.01 -9.53 12.82
CA VAL A 106 7.98 -8.69 13.42
C VAL A 106 6.69 -8.90 12.62
N ARG A 107 5.58 -9.13 13.30
CA ARG A 107 4.24 -9.14 12.73
C ARG A 107 3.64 -7.75 12.85
N TRP A 108 2.78 -7.40 11.91
CA TRP A 108 2.08 -6.12 11.93
C TRP A 108 0.70 -6.21 11.32
N SER A 109 -0.17 -5.28 11.71
CA SER A 109 -1.45 -5.00 11.07
C SER A 109 -1.61 -3.51 10.76
N CYS A 110 -2.37 -3.22 9.71
CA CYS A 110 -2.59 -1.90 9.18
C CYS A 110 -3.97 -1.83 8.53
N ALA A 111 -4.73 -0.78 8.80
CA ALA A 111 -6.00 -0.49 8.15
C ALA A 111 -5.77 0.48 6.98
N ALA A 112 -6.17 0.08 5.78
CA ALA A 112 -6.19 0.93 4.59
C ALA A 112 -7.62 1.38 4.30
N ARG A 113 -7.86 2.69 4.36
CA ARG A 113 -9.17 3.31 4.10
C ARG A 113 -9.13 4.10 2.80
N TYR A 114 -10.15 3.94 1.96
CA TYR A 114 -10.37 4.79 0.79
C TYR A 114 -11.84 5.19 0.68
N SER A 115 -12.09 6.34 0.07
CA SER A 115 -13.47 6.82 -0.17
C SER A 115 -13.97 6.33 -1.52
N SER A 116 -15.25 5.94 -1.59
CA SER A 116 -15.89 5.63 -2.86
C SER A 116 -15.92 6.82 -3.82
N ALA A 117 -15.85 8.05 -3.29
CA ALA A 117 -15.79 9.28 -4.09
C ALA A 117 -14.39 9.60 -4.64
N ASP A 118 -13.35 9.05 -4.01
CA ASP A 118 -11.95 9.18 -4.43
C ASP A 118 -11.17 7.90 -4.11
N PRO A 119 -11.32 6.86 -4.94
CA PRO A 119 -10.70 5.55 -4.70
C PRO A 119 -9.18 5.56 -4.93
N GLN A 120 -8.63 6.65 -5.48
CA GLN A 120 -7.19 6.80 -5.69
C GLN A 120 -6.46 7.27 -4.42
N THR A 121 -7.17 7.91 -3.50
CA THR A 121 -6.61 8.37 -2.24
C THR A 121 -6.82 7.31 -1.16
N VAL A 122 -5.73 6.60 -0.83
CA VAL A 122 -5.71 5.58 0.21
C VAL A 122 -4.98 6.09 1.45
N THR A 123 -5.64 6.00 2.60
CA THR A 123 -5.06 6.33 3.91
C THR A 123 -4.72 5.04 4.64
N ALA A 124 -3.43 4.82 4.91
CA ALA A 124 -2.95 3.66 5.68
C ALA A 124 -2.67 4.05 7.13
N THR A 125 -3.26 3.32 8.07
CA THR A 125 -3.12 3.52 9.51
C THR A 125 -2.54 2.26 10.13
N VAL A 126 -1.43 2.39 10.84
CA VAL A 126 -0.82 1.25 11.56
C VAL A 126 -1.65 0.97 12.80
N GLU A 127 -2.01 -0.29 13.00
CA GLU A 127 -2.83 -0.71 14.14
C GLU A 127 -1.96 -1.38 15.21
N GLU A 128 -1.18 -2.39 14.81
CA GLU A 128 -0.37 -3.18 15.74
C GLU A 128 0.98 -3.56 15.14
N ILE A 129 2.00 -3.63 15.98
CA ILE A 129 3.33 -4.17 15.69
C ILE A 129 3.74 -5.06 16.87
N THR A 130 4.05 -6.32 16.59
CA THR A 130 4.40 -7.33 17.60
C THR A 130 5.60 -8.18 17.17
N LEU A 131 6.42 -8.59 18.14
CA LEU A 131 7.48 -9.57 17.88
C LEU A 131 6.88 -10.96 17.68
N ARG A 132 7.54 -11.74 16.84
CA ARG A 132 7.21 -13.14 16.64
C ARG A 132 7.94 -14.06 17.61
#